data_AF-A0A397FLC0-F1
#
_entry.id   AF-A0A397FLC0-F1
#
_cell.length_a   1.000
_cell.length_b   1.000
_cell.length_c   1.000
_cell.angle_alpha   90.00
_cell.angle_beta   90.00
_cell.angle_gamma   90.00
#
_symmetry.space_group_name_H-M   'P 1'
#
loop_
_entity.id
_entity.type
_entity.pdbx_description
1 polymer ?
#
loop_
_entity_poly.entity_id
_entity_poly.type
_entity_poly.pdbx_seq_one_letter_code
_entity_poly.pdbx_strand_id
1 'polypeptide(L)'
;MKEHELVNNYKNFIKTEIGRKEPRKIIIFARAHLCSSSLLEWGGSKRKELISKEKSDKIWSLLTNNPDSIDNYYVKNFGNGSMNYLTKKSKEVTDKQLKELMRLIEGTEKFIKEELEKGTGFEGEFERKFPQFIKSEEEKWEDYEIEQEINEKD
;
A
#
# COMPACT_ATOMS: atom_id res chain seq x y z
N MET A 1 13.58 19.16 -4.87
CA MET A 1 12.19 19.22 -5.35
C MET A 1 11.28 18.77 -4.22
N LYS A 2 10.30 19.59 -3.87
CA LYS A 2 9.44 19.42 -2.68
C LYS A 2 8.25 18.53 -3.06
N GLU A 3 7.75 17.71 -2.14
CA GLU A 3 6.59 16.80 -2.31
C GLU A 3 5.37 17.43 -3.01
N HIS A 4 5.22 18.75 -2.94
CA HIS A 4 4.20 19.51 -3.66
C HIS A 4 4.26 19.43 -5.19
N GLU A 5 5.44 19.23 -5.82
CA GLU A 5 5.54 19.12 -7.29
C GLU A 5 5.01 17.77 -7.80
N LEU A 6 5.24 16.69 -7.06
CA LEU A 6 4.71 15.36 -7.37
C LEU A 6 3.17 15.34 -7.33
N VAL A 7 2.59 15.99 -6.32
CA VAL A 7 1.12 16.12 -6.19
C VAL A 7 0.52 16.97 -7.32
N ASN A 8 1.21 18.02 -7.77
CA ASN A 8 0.71 18.91 -8.82
C ASN A 8 0.81 18.33 -10.23
N ASN A 9 1.85 17.55 -10.53
CA ASN A 9 1.92 16.83 -11.81
C ASN A 9 0.83 15.75 -11.92
N TYR A 10 0.47 15.09 -10.81
CA TYR A 10 -0.62 14.10 -10.80
C TYR A 10 -2.01 14.74 -11.02
N LYS A 11 -2.25 15.93 -10.48
CA LYS A 11 -3.51 16.67 -10.66
C LYS A 11 -3.82 17.02 -12.12
N ASN A 12 -2.81 17.23 -12.95
CA ASN A 12 -3.01 17.56 -14.36
C ASN A 12 -3.30 16.34 -15.24
N PHE A 13 -2.87 15.14 -14.83
CA PHE A 13 -3.17 13.89 -15.53
C PHE A 13 -4.61 13.41 -15.28
N ILE A 14 -5.20 13.74 -14.13
CA ILE A 14 -6.56 13.34 -13.71
C ILE A 14 -7.68 14.16 -14.39
N LYS A 15 -7.34 15.18 -15.19
CA LYS A 15 -8.35 16.08 -15.80
C LYS A 15 -9.12 15.50 -16.98
N THR A 16 -8.74 14.34 -17.50
CA THR A 16 -9.52 13.62 -18.52
C THR A 16 -10.46 12.64 -17.83
N GLU A 17 -11.72 13.06 -17.75
CA GLU A 17 -12.99 12.32 -17.64
C GLU A 17 -13.00 10.92 -17.01
N ILE A 18 -13.93 10.76 -16.04
CA ILE A 18 -14.46 9.54 -15.39
C ILE A 18 -14.08 9.38 -13.90
N GLY A 19 -15.09 9.55 -13.03
CA GLY A 19 -15.39 8.64 -11.92
C GLY A 19 -14.45 8.50 -10.70
N ARG A 20 -13.23 9.05 -10.67
CA ARG A 20 -12.28 8.82 -9.56
C ARG A 20 -12.66 9.57 -8.27
N LYS A 21 -13.65 9.07 -7.53
CA LYS A 21 -14.11 9.72 -6.30
C LYS A 21 -13.13 9.69 -5.13
N GLU A 22 -11.96 9.05 -5.17
CA GLU A 22 -11.04 9.09 -4.01
C GLU A 22 -9.58 8.66 -4.29
N PRO A 23 -8.79 9.42 -5.08
CA PRO A 23 -7.37 9.13 -5.34
C PRO A 23 -6.54 8.98 -4.05
N ARG A 24 -6.95 9.63 -2.96
CA ARG A 24 -6.32 9.51 -1.63
C ARG A 24 -6.40 8.08 -1.07
N LYS A 25 -7.52 7.36 -1.24
CA LYS A 25 -7.68 6.00 -0.70
C LYS A 25 -6.81 5.01 -1.45
N ILE A 26 -6.78 5.13 -2.78
CA ILE A 26 -5.93 4.31 -3.67
C ILE A 26 -4.47 4.41 -3.24
N ILE A 27 -3.96 5.64 -3.04
CA ILE A 27 -2.59 5.88 -2.60
C ILE A 27 -2.31 5.23 -1.23
N ILE A 28 -3.20 5.40 -0.26
CA ILE A 28 -3.04 4.84 1.10
C ILE A 28 -3.02 3.30 1.05
N PHE A 29 -3.93 2.68 0.30
CA PHE A 29 -4.01 1.23 0.21
C PHE A 29 -2.84 0.63 -0.57
N ALA A 30 -2.42 1.26 -1.66
CA ALA A 30 -1.23 0.83 -2.39
C ALA A 30 0.05 0.91 -1.52
N ARG A 31 0.19 1.96 -0.69
CA ARG A 31 1.30 2.06 0.29
C ARG A 31 1.25 0.92 1.30
N ALA A 32 0.07 0.65 1.86
CA ALA A 32 -0.13 -0.43 2.80
C ALA A 32 0.28 -1.79 2.19
N HIS A 33 -0.11 -2.07 0.95
CA HIS A 33 0.26 -3.29 0.25
C HIS A 33 1.77 -3.40 0.04
N LEU A 34 2.40 -2.30 -0.41
CA LEU A 34 3.83 -2.28 -0.66
C LEU A 34 4.63 -2.51 0.63
N CYS A 35 4.17 -1.97 1.76
CA CYS A 35 4.75 -2.26 3.08
C CYS A 35 4.72 -3.77 3.37
N SER A 36 3.54 -4.40 3.31
CA SER A 36 3.41 -5.83 3.61
C SER A 36 4.24 -6.70 2.65
N SER A 37 4.21 -6.39 1.36
CA SER A 37 5.02 -7.11 0.35
C SER A 37 6.52 -6.95 0.58
N SER A 38 6.99 -5.74 0.92
CA SER A 38 8.40 -5.49 1.21
C SER A 38 8.84 -6.23 2.47
N LEU A 39 8.01 -6.21 3.52
CA LEU A 39 8.28 -6.99 4.74
C LEU A 39 8.38 -8.49 4.44
N LEU A 40 7.56 -9.05 3.56
CA LEU A 40 7.65 -10.46 3.15
C LEU A 40 8.92 -10.78 2.33
N GLU A 41 9.42 -9.84 1.52
CA GLU A 41 10.72 -10.00 0.85
C GLU A 41 11.87 -10.12 1.87
N TRP A 42 11.79 -9.33 2.94
CA TRP A 42 12.78 -9.29 4.02
C TRP A 42 12.67 -10.45 5.02
N GLY A 43 11.46 -10.82 5.47
CA GLY A 43 11.28 -11.84 6.50
C GLY A 43 11.00 -13.26 5.96
N GLY A 44 10.39 -13.37 4.78
CA GLY A 44 9.82 -14.63 4.29
C GLY A 44 10.54 -15.25 3.09
N SER A 45 11.37 -14.49 2.37
CA SER A 45 11.93 -14.96 1.09
C SER A 45 13.35 -14.50 0.82
N LYS A 46 13.56 -13.68 -0.22
CA LYS A 46 14.84 -13.42 -0.89
C LYS A 46 15.90 -12.79 0.00
N ARG A 47 15.52 -12.10 1.07
CA ARG A 47 16.42 -11.33 1.92
C ARG A 47 16.45 -11.79 3.38
N LYS A 48 15.79 -12.90 3.71
CA LYS A 48 15.72 -13.41 5.10
C LYS A 48 17.10 -13.69 5.71
N GLU A 49 18.07 -14.06 4.88
CA GLU A 49 19.43 -14.40 5.31
C GLU A 49 20.29 -13.14 5.57
N LEU A 50 19.82 -11.96 5.16
CA LEU A 50 20.54 -10.69 5.28
C LEU A 50 20.21 -9.93 6.57
N ILE A 51 19.32 -10.47 7.40
CA ILE A 51 18.79 -9.78 8.58
C ILE A 51 19.06 -10.58 9.85
N SER A 52 19.20 -9.87 10.98
CA SER A 52 19.32 -10.50 12.28
C SER A 52 17.99 -11.14 12.72
N LYS A 53 18.06 -12.07 13.67
CA LYS A 53 16.87 -12.68 14.28
C LYS A 53 15.94 -11.62 14.88
N GLU A 54 16.48 -10.62 15.57
CA GLU A 54 15.70 -9.51 16.13
C GLU A 54 14.90 -8.75 15.05
N LYS A 55 15.54 -8.44 13.91
CA LYS A 55 14.86 -7.79 12.77
C LYS A 55 13.81 -8.70 12.16
N SER A 56 14.07 -10.00 12.05
CA SER A 56 13.10 -10.99 11.58
C SER A 56 11.88 -11.04 12.50
N ASP A 57 12.07 -11.13 13.81
CA ASP A 57 10.97 -11.16 14.79
C ASP A 57 10.12 -9.88 14.71
N LYS A 58 10.75 -8.72 14.51
CA LYS A 58 10.06 -7.45 14.27
C LYS A 58 9.30 -7.42 12.94
N ILE A 59 9.85 -7.97 11.86
CA ILE A 59 9.13 -8.10 10.59
C ILE A 59 7.86 -8.93 10.79
N TRP A 60 7.97 -10.09 11.46
CA TRP A 60 6.83 -10.95 11.70
C TRP A 60 5.79 -10.33 12.63
N SER A 61 6.20 -9.51 13.60
CA SER A 61 5.24 -8.77 14.43
C SER A 61 4.50 -7.68 13.66
N LEU A 62 5.13 -7.08 12.64
CA LEU A 62 4.47 -6.12 11.74
C LEU A 62 3.56 -6.82 10.70
N LEU A 63 3.88 -8.05 10.31
CA LEU A 63 3.08 -8.86 9.37
C LEU A 63 1.94 -9.65 10.04
N THR A 64 2.10 -10.07 11.29
CA THR A 64 1.18 -11.03 11.93
C THR A 64 0.81 -10.63 13.35
N ASN A 65 -0.46 -10.87 13.70
CA ASN A 65 -1.01 -10.94 15.07
C ASN A 65 -0.67 -9.78 16.02
N ASN A 66 -0.35 -8.59 15.49
CA ASN A 66 -0.25 -7.35 16.26
C ASN A 66 -1.42 -6.42 15.88
N PRO A 67 -2.09 -5.74 16.83
CA PRO A 67 -2.98 -4.63 16.54
C PRO A 67 -2.38 -3.55 15.65
N ASP A 68 -1.05 -3.40 15.69
CA ASP A 68 -0.28 -2.42 14.92
C ASP A 68 0.16 -2.95 13.53
N SER A 69 -0.24 -4.18 13.17
CA SER A 69 0.00 -4.72 11.83
C SER A 69 -0.93 -4.04 10.81
N ILE A 70 -0.36 -3.62 9.68
CA ILE A 70 -1.10 -3.06 8.56
C ILE A 70 -2.17 -4.05 8.07
N ASP A 71 -1.79 -5.31 7.86
CA ASP A 71 -2.70 -6.33 7.32
C ASP A 71 -3.86 -6.63 8.28
N ASN A 72 -3.57 -6.74 9.57
CA ASN A 72 -4.60 -6.97 10.60
C ASN A 72 -5.55 -5.78 10.74
N TYR A 73 -5.00 -4.56 10.81
CA TYR A 73 -5.79 -3.33 10.85
C TYR A 73 -6.68 -3.23 9.60
N TYR A 74 -6.12 -3.57 8.45
CA TYR A 74 -6.80 -3.50 7.17
C TYR A 74 -7.98 -4.46 7.10
N VAL A 75 -7.75 -5.74 7.38
CA VAL A 75 -8.79 -6.78 7.40
C VAL A 75 -9.89 -6.44 8.40
N LYS A 76 -9.53 -5.98 9.60
CA LYS A 76 -10.50 -5.65 10.66
C LYS A 76 -11.41 -4.49 10.28
N ASN A 77 -10.86 -3.43 9.69
CA ASN A 77 -11.60 -2.18 9.46
C ASN A 77 -12.25 -2.10 8.08
N PHE A 78 -11.70 -2.80 7.09
CA PHE A 78 -12.13 -2.68 5.71
C PHE A 78 -12.60 -3.99 5.09
N GLY A 79 -12.24 -5.14 5.67
CA GLY A 79 -12.67 -6.47 5.26
C GLY A 79 -11.61 -7.27 4.50
N ASN A 80 -11.94 -8.54 4.25
CA ASN A 80 -11.10 -9.44 3.45
C ASN A 80 -11.27 -9.14 1.95
N GLY A 81 -10.15 -9.05 1.24
CA GLY A 81 -10.12 -8.79 -0.20
C GLY A 81 -8.74 -8.25 -0.59
N SER A 82 -8.44 -8.25 -1.90
CA SER A 82 -7.26 -7.52 -2.37
C SER A 82 -7.45 -6.03 -2.08
N MET A 83 -6.35 -5.31 -1.91
CA MET A 83 -6.40 -3.87 -1.60
C MET A 83 -7.12 -3.03 -2.67
N ASN A 84 -7.38 -3.64 -3.83
CA ASN A 84 -8.12 -3.10 -4.97
C ASN A 84 -9.66 -3.18 -4.83
N TYR A 85 -10.21 -4.02 -3.94
CA TYR A 85 -11.66 -4.25 -3.84
C TYR A 85 -12.44 -3.21 -3.02
N LEU A 86 -11.76 -2.27 -2.36
CA LEU A 86 -12.41 -1.40 -1.38
C LEU A 86 -13.03 -0.12 -1.92
N THR A 87 -12.80 0.27 -3.18
CA THR A 87 -13.38 1.51 -3.70
C THR A 87 -14.90 1.40 -3.95
N LYS A 88 -15.43 0.19 -4.23
CA LYS A 88 -16.89 -0.05 -4.42
C LYS A 88 -17.57 -0.82 -3.28
N LYS A 89 -16.89 -1.72 -2.54
CA LYS A 89 -17.48 -2.49 -1.42
C LYS A 89 -17.29 -1.86 -0.03
N SER A 90 -16.65 -0.70 0.06
CA SER A 90 -16.39 0.00 1.31
C SER A 90 -17.71 0.32 2.04
N LYS A 91 -17.99 -0.42 3.13
CA LYS A 91 -18.62 0.17 4.33
C LYS A 91 -17.97 1.54 4.56
N GLU A 92 -18.75 2.59 4.75
CA GLU A 92 -18.27 3.99 4.90
C GLU A 92 -16.91 4.08 5.61
N VAL A 93 -15.83 4.17 4.82
CA VAL A 93 -14.47 4.31 5.38
C VAL A 93 -14.36 5.70 5.97
N THR A 94 -14.15 5.76 7.27
CA THR A 94 -14.05 7.03 7.99
C THR A 94 -12.66 7.64 7.84
N ASP A 95 -12.58 8.98 7.89
CA ASP A 95 -11.29 9.69 7.94
C ASP A 95 -10.43 9.27 9.14
N LYS A 96 -11.06 8.87 10.25
CA LYS A 96 -10.36 8.34 11.43
C LYS A 96 -9.62 7.05 11.08
N GLN A 97 -10.28 6.12 10.40
CA GLN A 97 -9.66 4.85 10.00
C GLN A 97 -8.52 5.07 9.00
N LEU A 98 -8.68 6.02 8.07
CA LEU A 98 -7.61 6.38 7.14
C LEU A 98 -6.39 6.98 7.86
N LYS A 99 -6.61 7.86 8.85
CA LYS A 99 -5.53 8.45 9.65
C LYS A 99 -4.80 7.40 10.50
N GLU A 100 -5.52 6.47 11.08
CA GLU A 100 -4.94 5.37 11.87
C GLU A 100 -4.11 4.45 10.97
N LEU A 101 -4.63 4.05 9.81
CA LEU A 101 -3.88 3.26 8.83
C LEU A 101 -2.61 3.99 8.35
N MET A 102 -2.70 5.29 8.06
CA MET A 102 -1.52 6.08 7.67
C MET A 102 -0.41 6.05 8.72
N ARG A 103 -0.74 6.11 10.02
CA ARG A 103 0.28 6.03 11.08
C ARG A 103 1.00 4.68 11.09
N LEU A 104 0.27 3.59 10.86
CA LEU A 104 0.87 2.25 10.75
C LEU A 104 1.78 2.14 9.52
N ILE A 105 1.34 2.70 8.39
CA ILE A 105 2.13 2.79 7.16
C ILE A 105 3.42 3.57 7.43
N GLU A 106 3.35 4.78 7.97
CA GLU A 106 4.52 5.64 8.24
C GLU A 106 5.55 4.94 9.14
N GLY A 107 5.09 4.28 10.21
CA GLY A 107 5.97 3.50 11.10
C GLY A 107 6.65 2.33 10.38
N THR A 108 5.90 1.63 9.52
CA THR A 108 6.42 0.49 8.75
C THR A 108 7.38 0.94 7.65
N GLU A 109 7.06 2.01 6.93
CA GLU A 109 7.94 2.60 5.91
C GLU A 109 9.27 3.03 6.51
N LYS A 110 9.22 3.70 7.67
CA LYS A 110 10.42 4.11 8.39
C LYS A 110 11.28 2.90 8.74
N PHE A 111 10.68 1.83 9.25
CA PHE A 111 11.40 0.60 9.57
C PHE A 111 12.03 -0.03 8.33
N ILE A 112 11.30 -0.16 7.22
CA ILE A 112 11.85 -0.70 5.97
C ILE A 112 13.05 0.13 5.50
N LYS A 113 12.88 1.45 5.38
CA LYS A 113 13.91 2.34 4.82
C LYS A 113 15.14 2.43 5.71
N GLU A 114 14.95 2.65 7.01
CA GLU A 114 16.06 2.97 7.92
C GLU A 114 16.73 1.72 8.49
N GLU A 115 15.96 0.66 8.75
CA GLU A 115 16.48 -0.54 9.43
C GLU A 115 16.74 -1.71 8.50
N LEU A 116 16.03 -1.82 7.37
CA LEU A 116 16.21 -2.93 6.43
C LEU A 116 17.05 -2.52 5.22
N GLU A 117 16.73 -1.40 4.57
CA GLU A 117 17.36 -1.00 3.31
C GLU A 117 18.65 -0.19 3.48
N LYS A 118 18.71 0.72 4.47
CA LYS A 118 19.83 1.64 4.64
C LYS A 118 21.16 0.91 4.85
N GLY A 119 22.18 1.32 4.09
CA GLY A 119 23.51 0.70 4.13
C GLY A 119 23.58 -0.67 3.46
N THR A 120 22.54 -1.08 2.74
CA THR A 120 22.52 -2.32 1.94
C THR A 120 22.51 -2.00 0.44
N GLY A 121 22.67 -3.01 -0.42
CA GLY A 121 22.49 -2.86 -1.86
C GLY A 121 21.05 -2.52 -2.31
N PHE A 122 20.10 -2.48 -1.37
CA PHE A 122 18.68 -2.21 -1.62
C PHE A 122 18.25 -0.81 -1.15
N GLU A 123 19.18 0.06 -0.77
CA GLU A 123 18.86 1.43 -0.30
C GLU A 123 17.99 2.20 -1.33
N GLY A 124 16.85 2.70 -0.84
CA GLY A 124 15.87 3.46 -1.62
C GLY A 124 14.99 2.59 -2.54
N GLU A 125 15.03 1.27 -2.43
CA GLU A 125 14.22 0.39 -3.27
C GLU A 125 12.72 0.56 -3.02
N PHE A 126 12.31 0.68 -1.76
CA PHE A 126 10.92 0.93 -1.40
C PHE A 126 10.34 2.12 -2.16
N GLU A 127 11.06 3.24 -2.20
CA GLU A 127 10.63 4.47 -2.87
C GLU A 127 10.60 4.34 -4.39
N ARG A 128 11.55 3.59 -4.97
CA ARG A 128 11.58 3.31 -6.40
C ARG A 128 10.42 2.41 -6.84
N LYS A 129 10.05 1.42 -6.02
CA LYS A 129 8.93 0.50 -6.31
C LYS A 129 7.57 1.19 -6.20
N PHE A 130 7.42 2.19 -5.34
CA PHE A 130 6.13 2.78 -5.04
C PHE A 130 5.36 3.34 -6.27
N PRO A 131 5.96 4.16 -7.16
CA PRO A 131 5.26 4.64 -8.35
C PRO A 131 4.84 3.51 -9.31
N GLN A 132 5.67 2.47 -9.46
CA GLN A 132 5.36 1.31 -10.31
C GLN A 132 4.21 0.50 -9.74
N PHE A 133 4.20 0.36 -8.41
CA PHE A 133 3.14 -0.33 -7.71
C PHE A 133 1.80 0.41 -7.84
N ILE A 134 1.78 1.74 -7.66
CA ILE A 134 0.58 2.57 -7.88
C ILE A 134 0.04 2.38 -9.30
N LYS A 135 0.91 2.46 -10.32
CA LYS A 135 0.49 2.27 -11.72
C LYS A 135 -0.13 0.89 -11.95
N SER A 136 0.47 -0.17 -11.41
CA SER A 136 -0.07 -1.53 -11.52
C SER A 136 -1.42 -1.69 -10.80
N GLU A 137 -1.61 -1.06 -9.65
CA GLU A 137 -2.90 -1.10 -8.95
C GLU A 137 -3.97 -0.25 -9.65
N GLU A 138 -3.59 0.88 -10.28
CA GLU A 138 -4.49 1.65 -11.15
C GLU A 138 -4.93 0.83 -12.38
N GLU A 139 -4.01 0.13 -13.06
CA GLU A 139 -4.30 -0.74 -14.21
C GLU A 139 -5.26 -1.89 -13.84
N LYS A 140 -5.00 -2.59 -12.72
CA LYS A 140 -5.89 -3.66 -12.24
C LYS A 140 -7.28 -3.14 -11.87
N TRP A 141 -7.38 -1.88 -11.44
CA TRP A 141 -8.65 -1.27 -11.09
C TRP A 141 -9.46 -0.92 -12.33
N GLU A 142 -8.81 -0.38 -13.36
CA GLU A 142 -9.42 -0.11 -14.67
C GLU A 142 -9.96 -1.39 -15.31
N ASP A 143 -9.19 -2.49 -15.27
CA ASP A 143 -9.63 -3.80 -15.77
C ASP A 143 -10.89 -4.32 -15.04
N TYR A 144 -10.95 -4.14 -13.71
CA TYR A 144 -12.11 -4.55 -12.90
C TYR A 144 -13.37 -3.73 -13.21
N GLU A 145 -13.24 -2.42 -13.44
CA GLU A 145 -14.39 -1.59 -13.82
C GLU A 145 -14.99 -2.03 -15.16
N ILE A 146 -14.14 -2.38 -16.13
CA ILE A 146 -14.56 -2.90 -17.44
C ILE A 146 -15.30 -4.23 -17.28
N GLU A 147 -14.77 -5.18 -16.51
CA GLU A 147 -15.39 -6.50 -16.29
C GLU A 147 -16.78 -6.38 -15.63
N GLN A 148 -16.97 -5.43 -14.70
CA GLN A 148 -18.26 -5.19 -14.06
C GLN A 148 -19.30 -4.59 -15.02
N GLU A 149 -18.92 -3.61 -15.84
CA GLU A 149 -19.82 -3.01 -16.83
C GLU A 149 -20.31 -4.01 -17.88
N ILE A 150 -19.48 -5.00 -18.21
CA ILE A 150 -19.85 -6.11 -19.10
C ILE A 150 -20.87 -7.02 -18.40
N ASN A 151 -20.62 -7.41 -17.15
CA ASN A 151 -21.49 -8.30 -16.38
C ASN A 151 -22.83 -7.68 -15.93
N GLU A 152 -22.94 -6.34 -15.87
CA GLU A 152 -24.19 -5.64 -15.52
C GLU A 152 -25.12 -5.39 -16.72
N LYS A 153 -24.65 -5.64 -17.95
CA LYS A 153 -25.41 -5.44 -19.19
C LYS A 153 -26.05 -6.72 -19.75
N ASP A 154 -25.80 -7.87 -19.13
CA ASP A 154 -26.43 -9.17 -19.39
C ASP A 154 -27.49 -9.51 -18.31
#